data_AF-A0A6M1U863-F1
#
_entry.id   AF-A0A6M1U863-F1
#
_cell.length_a   1.000
_cell.length_b   1.000
_cell.length_c   1.000
_cell.angle_alpha   90.00
_cell.angle_beta   90.00
_cell.angle_gamma   90.00
#
_symmetry.space_group_name_H-M   'P 1'
#
loop_
_entity.id
_entity.type
_entity.pdbx_description
1 polymer ?
#
loop_
_entity_poly.entity_id
_entity_poly.type
_entity_poly.pdbx_seq_one_letter_code
_entity_poly.pdbx_strand_id
1 'polypeptide(L)'
;MDAAKKSKIVVLACLLVPMVIAMISYVSSREANQEQVQEIREMIAARGGTIEQIEVVPPDQSPFDRSGKGNTIYKITYHKNGKTMTAWYRALNQSSIVREAPAWKFD
;
A
#
# COMPACT_ATOMS: atom_id res chain seq x y z
N MET A 1 -43.85 20.10 -5.17
CA MET A 1 -42.69 20.36 -4.27
C MET A 1 -42.21 21.77 -4.50
N ASP A 2 -42.23 22.58 -3.45
CA ASP A 2 -41.79 23.97 -3.43
C ASP A 2 -40.35 24.14 -3.97
N ALA A 3 -40.09 25.18 -4.76
CA ALA A 3 -38.79 25.42 -5.39
C ALA A 3 -37.65 25.56 -4.36
N ALA A 4 -37.95 26.09 -3.16
CA ALA A 4 -36.99 26.18 -2.07
C ALA A 4 -36.63 24.79 -1.50
N LYS A 5 -37.59 23.85 -1.47
CA LYS A 5 -37.33 22.46 -1.04
C LYS A 5 -36.47 21.72 -2.06
N LYS A 6 -36.69 21.91 -3.35
CA LYS A 6 -35.85 21.33 -4.42
C LYS A 6 -34.42 21.86 -4.36
N SER A 7 -34.24 23.17 -4.17
CA SER A 7 -32.91 23.80 -4.05
C SER A 7 -32.12 23.27 -2.85
N LYS A 8 -32.77 23.14 -1.68
CA LYS A 8 -32.12 22.57 -0.48
C LYS A 8 -31.66 21.12 -0.70
N ILE A 9 -32.45 20.30 -1.39
CA ILE A 9 -32.09 18.90 -1.70
C ILE A 9 -30.89 18.86 -2.66
N VAL A 10 -30.87 19.72 -3.68
CA VAL A 10 -29.76 19.79 -4.64
C VAL A 10 -28.46 20.24 -3.96
N VAL A 11 -28.52 21.25 -3.09
CA VAL A 11 -27.35 21.71 -2.31
C VAL A 11 -26.85 20.62 -1.37
N LEU A 12 -27.76 19.91 -0.69
CA LEU A 12 -27.39 18.81 0.21
C LEU A 12 -26.72 17.65 -0.55
N ALA A 13 -27.24 17.29 -1.73
CA ALA A 13 -26.67 16.26 -2.58
C ALA A 13 -25.27 16.66 -3.10
N CYS A 14 -25.08 17.92 -3.50
CA CYS A 14 -23.79 18.44 -3.97
C CYS A 14 -22.71 18.40 -2.87
N LEU A 15 -23.10 18.48 -1.59
CA LEU A 15 -22.17 18.36 -0.46
C LEU A 15 -21.88 16.90 -0.06
N LEU A 16 -22.90 16.04 -0.06
CA LEU A 16 -22.78 14.67 0.44
C LEU A 16 -22.11 13.72 -0.57
N VAL A 17 -22.42 13.85 -1.86
CA VAL A 17 -21.85 13.00 -2.92
C VAL A 17 -20.32 13.04 -2.97
N PRO A 18 -19.63 14.20 -3.01
CA PRO A 18 -18.17 14.22 -3.03
C PRO A 18 -17.56 13.67 -1.73
N MET A 19 -18.26 13.83 -0.60
CA MET A 19 -17.82 13.28 0.69
C MET A 19 -17.82 11.75 0.67
N VAL A 20 -18.86 11.14 0.08
CA VAL A 20 -18.95 9.68 -0.13
C VAL A 20 -17.89 9.20 -1.13
N ILE A 21 -17.68 9.92 -2.24
CA ILE A 21 -16.64 9.58 -3.22
C ILE A 21 -15.23 9.63 -2.59
N ALA A 22 -14.94 10.66 -1.79
CA ALA A 22 -13.69 10.77 -1.06
C ALA A 22 -13.50 9.61 -0.07
N MET A 23 -14.58 9.21 0.63
CA MET A 23 -14.55 8.08 1.55
C MET A 23 -14.26 6.75 0.84
N ILE A 24 -14.93 6.49 -0.28
CA ILE A 24 -14.68 5.29 -1.10
C ILE A 24 -13.24 5.28 -1.66
N SER A 25 -12.75 6.42 -2.12
CA SER A 25 -11.38 6.58 -2.63
C SER A 25 -10.33 6.34 -1.54
N TYR A 26 -10.61 6.78 -0.31
CA TYR A 26 -9.75 6.53 0.84
C TYR A 26 -9.67 5.05 1.23
N VAL A 27 -10.81 4.34 1.21
CA VAL A 27 -10.87 2.90 1.53
C VAL A 27 -10.19 2.06 0.46
N SER A 28 -10.50 2.29 -0.83
CA SER A 28 -9.89 1.55 -1.95
C SER A 28 -8.37 1.69 -2.03
N SER A 29 -7.82 2.85 -1.64
CA SER A 29 -6.36 3.06 -1.58
C SER A 29 -5.68 2.21 -0.49
N ARG A 30 -6.41 1.79 0.55
CA ARG A 30 -5.90 0.90 1.60
C ARG A 30 -5.89 -0.56 1.17
N GLU A 31 -6.86 -1.01 0.37
CA GLU A 31 -6.99 -2.40 -0.07
C GLU A 31 -5.86 -2.84 -1.01
N ALA A 32 -5.42 -1.98 -1.93
CA ALA A 32 -4.28 -2.28 -2.82
C ALA A 32 -2.95 -2.50 -2.06
N ASN A 33 -2.78 -1.87 -0.89
CA ASN A 33 -1.66 -2.15 0.00
C ASN A 33 -1.84 -3.45 0.80
N GLN A 34 -3.07 -3.91 1.02
CA GLN A 34 -3.33 -5.09 1.84
C GLN A 34 -2.87 -6.38 1.18
N GLU A 35 -3.03 -6.54 -0.13
CA GLU A 35 -2.54 -7.74 -0.84
C GLU A 35 -1.02 -7.88 -0.73
N GLN A 36 -0.29 -6.79 -0.97
CA GLN A 36 1.18 -6.78 -0.89
C GLN A 36 1.66 -6.99 0.55
N VAL A 37 0.98 -6.39 1.53
CA VAL A 37 1.26 -6.60 2.95
C VAL A 37 0.95 -8.04 3.38
N GLN A 38 -0.07 -8.67 2.82
CA GLN A 38 -0.41 -10.06 3.11
C GLN A 38 0.65 -11.00 2.55
N GLU A 39 1.10 -10.80 1.30
CA GLU A 39 2.23 -11.54 0.72
C GLU A 39 3.49 -11.41 1.60
N ILE A 40 3.78 -10.20 2.08
CA ILE A 40 4.90 -9.97 2.99
C ILE A 40 4.75 -10.80 4.28
N ARG A 41 3.56 -10.78 4.89
CA ARG A 41 3.27 -11.54 6.12
C ARG A 41 3.44 -13.03 5.91
N GLU A 42 2.90 -13.57 4.83
CA GLU A 42 3.00 -14.98 4.48
C GLU A 42 4.45 -15.40 4.25
N MET A 43 5.23 -14.59 3.52
CA MET A 43 6.63 -14.92 3.23
C MET A 43 7.51 -14.90 4.49
N ILE A 44 7.35 -13.89 5.35
CA ILE A 44 8.11 -13.82 6.60
C ILE A 44 7.70 -14.94 7.57
N ALA A 45 6.39 -15.24 7.66
CA ALA A 45 5.89 -16.34 8.48
C ALA A 45 6.39 -17.71 7.99
N ALA A 46 6.38 -17.95 6.67
CA ALA A 46 6.92 -19.17 6.07
C ALA A 46 8.42 -19.35 6.33
N ARG A 47 9.15 -18.26 6.55
CA ARG A 47 10.57 -18.26 6.97
C ARG A 47 10.77 -18.39 8.48
N GLY A 48 9.70 -18.54 9.26
CA GLY A 48 9.73 -18.62 10.72
C GLY A 48 10.04 -17.28 11.40
N GLY A 49 9.74 -16.16 10.74
CA GLY A 49 9.90 -14.81 11.29
C GLY A 49 8.56 -14.21 11.74
N THR A 50 8.64 -13.25 12.66
CA THR A 50 7.51 -12.43 13.11
C THR A 50 7.78 -10.98 12.74
N ILE A 51 6.89 -10.37 11.95
CA ILE A 51 7.05 -8.98 11.52
C ILE A 51 6.88 -8.03 12.70
N GLU A 52 7.82 -7.11 12.85
CA GLU A 52 7.76 -5.98 13.77
C GLU A 52 7.20 -4.75 13.04
N GLN A 53 7.75 -4.44 11.85
CA GLN A 53 7.38 -3.23 11.10
C GLN A 53 7.50 -3.43 9.58
N ILE A 54 6.63 -2.77 8.83
CA ILE A 54 6.68 -2.67 7.37
C ILE A 54 6.65 -1.18 7.01
N GLU A 55 7.64 -0.71 6.26
CA GLU A 55 7.76 0.68 5.82
C GLU A 55 7.86 0.72 4.29
N VAL A 56 7.19 1.68 3.65
CA VAL A 56 7.42 1.99 2.24
C VAL A 56 8.61 2.93 2.16
N VAL A 57 9.63 2.54 1.41
CA VAL A 57 10.86 3.32 1.25
C VAL A 57 11.02 3.80 -0.20
N PRO A 58 11.63 4.98 -0.40
CA PRO A 58 11.92 5.44 -1.74
C PRO A 58 13.10 4.63 -2.35
N PRO A 59 13.20 4.56 -3.70
CA PRO A 59 14.21 3.80 -4.42
C PRO A 59 15.65 3.97 -3.94
N ASP A 60 16.03 5.21 -3.65
CA ASP A 60 17.36 5.66 -3.24
C ASP A 60 17.82 5.10 -1.89
N GLN A 61 16.89 4.63 -1.07
CA GLN A 61 17.17 4.05 0.24
C GLN A 61 17.08 2.51 0.24
N SER A 62 16.87 1.91 -0.93
CA SER A 62 16.71 0.47 -1.06
C SER A 62 17.98 -0.21 -1.60
N PRO A 63 18.20 -1.50 -1.30
CA PRO A 63 19.31 -2.26 -1.86
C PRO A 63 19.08 -2.68 -3.33
N PHE A 64 18.02 -2.22 -3.99
CA PHE A 64 17.74 -2.56 -5.39
C PHE A 64 18.40 -1.55 -6.32
N ASP A 65 19.30 -2.01 -7.20
CA ASP A 65 20.00 -1.15 -8.18
C ASP A 65 19.03 -0.45 -9.15
N ARG A 66 17.88 -1.09 -9.38
CA ARG A 66 16.79 -0.56 -10.18
C ARG A 66 15.49 -0.76 -9.43
N SER A 67 14.85 0.36 -9.18
CA SER A 67 13.48 0.42 -8.72
C SER A 67 12.75 1.14 -9.81
N GLY A 68 12.36 0.40 -10.85
CA GLY A 68 11.61 0.91 -11.99
C GLY A 68 10.58 1.91 -11.47
N LYS A 69 10.50 3.08 -12.13
CA LYS A 69 9.88 4.34 -11.65
C LYS A 69 8.44 4.26 -11.13
N GLY A 70 7.85 3.08 -10.98
CA GLY A 70 6.61 2.90 -10.24
C GLY A 70 6.54 1.69 -9.30
N ASN A 71 7.53 0.80 -9.14
CA ASN A 71 7.40 -0.29 -8.17
C ASN A 71 7.46 0.24 -6.72
N THR A 72 6.60 -0.29 -5.84
CA THR A 72 6.62 0.01 -4.41
C THR A 72 7.67 -0.85 -3.72
N ILE A 73 8.54 -0.24 -2.90
CA ILE A 73 9.55 -0.97 -2.14
C ILE A 73 9.17 -0.93 -0.67
N TYR A 74 9.19 -2.11 -0.07
CA TYR A 74 8.96 -2.30 1.34
C TYR A 74 10.27 -2.67 2.04
N LYS A 75 10.55 -1.99 3.14
CA LYS A 75 11.51 -2.40 4.15
C LYS A 75 10.74 -3.10 5.26
N ILE A 76 11.17 -4.30 5.62
CA ILE A 76 10.49 -5.16 6.58
C ILE A 76 11.44 -5.50 7.72
N THR A 77 11.12 -5.00 8.90
CA THR A 77 11.81 -5.37 10.14
C THR A 77 11.07 -6.55 10.75
N TYR A 78 11.78 -7.66 11.00
CA TYR A 78 11.18 -8.87 11.56
C TYR A 78 12.11 -9.56 12.56
N HIS A 79 11.53 -10.28 13.51
CA HIS A 79 12.26 -11.11 14.44
C HIS A 79 12.33 -12.55 13.98
N LYS A 80 13.51 -13.15 14.03
CA LYS A 80 13.70 -14.59 13.83
C LYS A 80 14.79 -15.08 14.77
N ASN A 81 14.51 -16.17 15.50
CA ASN A 81 15.44 -16.76 16.47
C ASN A 81 15.98 -15.74 17.50
N GLY A 82 15.13 -14.83 17.97
CA GLY A 82 15.51 -13.80 18.95
C GLY A 82 16.37 -12.65 18.40
N LYS A 83 16.59 -12.59 17.08
CA LYS A 83 17.31 -11.49 16.42
C LYS A 83 16.37 -10.67 15.55
N THR A 84 16.57 -9.36 15.54
CA THR A 84 15.94 -8.46 14.58
C THR A 84 16.70 -8.55 13.25
N MET A 85 15.98 -8.79 12.17
CA MET A 85 16.47 -8.91 10.81
C MET A 85 15.74 -7.92 9.91
N THR A 86 16.33 -7.62 8.76
CA THR A 86 15.72 -6.74 7.76
C THR A 86 15.55 -7.50 6.45
N ALA A 87 14.36 -7.40 5.88
CA ALA A 87 14.10 -7.85 4.52
C ALA A 87 13.63 -6.67 3.67
N TRP A 88 13.80 -6.81 2.37
CA TRP A 88 13.38 -5.84 1.37
C TRP A 88 12.54 -6.56 0.33
N TYR A 89 11.36 -6.01 0.06
CA TYR A 89 10.46 -6.54 -0.96
C TYR A 89 10.14 -5.46 -1.98
N ARG A 90 10.42 -5.74 -3.25
CA ARG A 90 9.98 -4.91 -4.37
C ARG A 90 8.67 -5.48 -4.90
N ALA A 91 7.57 -4.81 -4.62
CA ALA A 91 6.26 -5.22 -5.09
C ALA A 91 5.96 -4.70 -6.50
N LEU A 92 5.12 -5.44 -7.22
CA LEU A 92 4.64 -5.00 -8.53
C LEU A 92 3.62 -3.86 -8.35
N ASN A 93 3.86 -2.72 -9.00
CA ASN A 93 2.82 -1.70 -9.09
C ASN A 93 2.03 -1.88 -10.39
N GLN A 94 0.74 -2.20 -10.26
CA GLN A 94 -0.17 -2.36 -11.39
C GLN A 94 -0.35 -1.05 -12.17
N SER A 95 -0.11 0.11 -11.57
CA SER A 95 -0.25 1.42 -12.22
C SER A 95 1.03 1.89 -12.93
N SER A 96 2.14 1.15 -12.84
CA SER A 96 3.40 1.54 -13.49
C SER A 96 3.49 1.06 -14.94
N ILE A 97 3.95 1.94 -15.84
CA ILE A 97 4.31 1.62 -17.24
C ILE A 97 5.64 0.86 -17.30
N VAL A 98 6.58 1.19 -16.42
CA VAL A 98 7.88 0.51 -16.29
C VAL A 98 7.81 -0.40 -15.08
N ARG A 99 7.67 -1.70 -15.33
CA ARG A 99 7.53 -2.72 -14.29
C ARG A 99 8.78 -3.58 -14.23
N GLU A 100 9.28 -3.80 -13.02
CA GLU A 100 10.26 -4.85 -12.77
C GLU A 100 9.60 -6.00 -12.01
N ALA A 101 10.11 -7.22 -12.20
CA ALA A 101 9.58 -8.39 -11.53
C ALA A 101 9.68 -8.24 -9.99
N PRO A 102 8.71 -8.78 -9.24
CA PRO A 102 8.80 -8.85 -7.79
C PRO A 102 10.10 -9.50 -7.35
N ALA A 103 10.74 -8.94 -6.32
CA ALA A 103 12.02 -9.44 -5.85
C ALA A 103 12.17 -9.25 -4.35
N TRP A 104 12.82 -10.24 -3.71
CA TRP A 104 13.11 -10.25 -2.29
C TRP A 104 14.61 -10.19 -2.04
N LYS A 105 15.03 -9.39 -1.06
CA LYS A 105 16.39 -9.43 -0.48
C LYS A 105 16.26 -9.56 1.03
N PHE A 106 17.07 -10.43 1.62
CA PHE A 106 17.07 -10.68 3.06
C PHE A 106 18.49 -10.46 3.56
N ASP A 107 18.64 -9.62 4.58
CA ASP A 107 19.89 -9.39 5.32
C ASP A 107 19.91 -10.20 6.62
#